data_AF-A0A1I6H4X5-F1
#
_entry.id   AF-A0A1I6H4X5-F1
#
_cell.length_a   1.000
_cell.length_b   1.000
_cell.length_c   1.000
_cell.angle_alpha   90.00
_cell.angle_beta   90.00
_cell.angle_gamma   90.00
#
_symmetry.space_group_name_H-M   'P 1'
#
loop_
_entity.id
_entity.type
_entity.pdbx_description
1 polymer ?
#
loop_
_entity_poly.entity_id
_entity_poly.type
_entity_poly.pdbx_seq_one_letter_code
_entity_poly.pdbx_strand_id
1 'polypeptide(L)' 'MTADLTEKIARALADVKSVDPEELDVSLENHVSTDAVRNLASHDSDSWRLQFETPDHVVEVTGTGRILVDGETVREAR' A
#
# COMPACT_ATOMS: atom_id res chain seq x y z
N MET A 1 -6.34 -17.72 0.91
CA MET A 1 -5.24 -16.93 0.34
C MET A 1 -5.69 -15.48 0.37
N THR A 2 -5.54 -14.83 1.52
CA THR A 2 -5.75 -13.38 1.66
C THR A 2 -4.57 -12.70 0.96
N ALA A 3 -4.85 -11.88 -0.06
CA ALA A 3 -3.81 -11.13 -0.76
C ALA A 3 -2.96 -10.34 0.24
N ASP A 4 -1.63 -10.45 0.15
CA ASP A 4 -0.69 -9.73 1.01
C ASP A 4 -0.95 -8.22 0.89
N LEU A 5 -1.01 -7.53 2.04
CA LEU A 5 -1.26 -6.08 2.06
C LEU A 5 -0.25 -5.30 1.22
N THR A 6 1.01 -5.77 1.16
CA THR A 6 2.05 -5.21 0.29
C THR A 6 1.72 -5.30 -1.20
N GLU A 7 1.06 -6.38 -1.64
CA GLU A 7 0.60 -6.52 -3.03
C GLU A 7 -0.53 -5.53 -3.33
N LYS A 8 -1.47 -5.34 -2.39
CA LYS A 8 -2.54 -4.35 -2.54
C LYS A 8 -2.00 -2.93 -2.65
N ILE A 9 -0.97 -2.61 -1.85
CA ILE A 9 -0.31 -1.30 -1.92
C ILE A 9 0.39 -1.12 -3.27
N ALA A 10 1.12 -2.12 -3.76
CA ALA A 10 1.79 -2.06 -5.05
C ALA A 10 0.78 -1.85 -6.19
N ARG A 11 -0.34 -2.57 -6.18
CA ARG A 11 -1.45 -2.35 -7.12
C ARG A 11 -2.04 -0.95 -7.02
N ALA A 12 -2.29 -0.45 -5.82
CA ALA A 12 -2.84 0.89 -5.64
C ALA A 12 -1.92 1.98 -6.21
N LEU A 13 -0.61 1.84 -6.02
CA LEU A 13 0.38 2.72 -6.64
C LEU A 13 0.41 2.58 -8.17
N ALA A 14 0.32 1.36 -8.68
CA ALA A 14 0.29 1.07 -10.11
C ALA A 14 -0.95 1.69 -10.79
N ASP A 15 -2.12 1.55 -10.18
CA ASP A 15 -3.38 2.17 -10.62
C ASP A 15 -3.25 3.70 -10.71
N VAL A 16 -2.65 4.34 -9.69
CA VAL A 16 -2.46 5.81 -9.67
C VAL A 16 -1.45 6.26 -10.73
N LYS A 17 -0.37 5.50 -10.91
CA LYS A 17 0.61 5.74 -11.97
C LYS A 17 0.10 5.34 -13.35
N SER A 18 -1.06 4.69 -13.44
CA SER A 18 -1.62 4.10 -14.66
C SER A 18 -0.63 3.19 -15.39
N VAL A 19 0.14 2.42 -14.61
CA VAL A 19 1.10 1.41 -15.08
C VAL A 19 0.70 0.05 -14.55
N ASP A 20 1.23 -1.01 -15.15
CA ASP A 20 1.09 -2.34 -14.57
C ASP A 20 1.91 -2.46 -13.28
N PRO A 21 1.46 -3.25 -12.28
CA PRO A 21 2.22 -3.47 -11.04
C PRO A 21 3.58 -4.14 -11.29
N GLU A 22 3.75 -4.81 -12.43
CA GLU A 22 5.01 -5.40 -12.88
C GLU A 22 5.96 -4.36 -13.50
N GLU A 23 5.41 -3.24 -14.01
CA GLU A 23 6.14 -2.10 -14.57
C GLU A 23 6.37 -0.99 -13.54
N LEU A 24 5.95 -1.21 -12.29
CA LEU A 24 6.16 -0.26 -11.22
C LEU A 24 7.65 -0.19 -10.89
N ASP A 25 8.33 0.87 -11.34
CA ASP A 25 9.74 1.15 -11.05
C ASP A 25 9.99 1.58 -9.58
N VAL A 26 9.03 1.33 -8.69
CA VAL A 26 9.09 1.65 -7.26
C VAL A 26 9.05 0.35 -6.46
N SER A 27 10.15 0.06 -5.78
CA SER A 27 10.19 -1.04 -4.81
C SER A 27 9.68 -0.55 -3.45
N LEU A 28 8.57 -1.11 -2.97
CA LEU A 28 8.01 -0.75 -1.66
C LEU A 28 9.03 -0.88 -0.53
N GLU A 29 9.88 -1.92 -0.57
CA GLU A 29 10.94 -2.15 0.43
C GLU A 29 11.93 -0.99 0.58
N ASN A 30 12.12 -0.16 -0.46
CA ASN A 30 13.00 1.01 -0.40
C ASN A 30 12.37 2.19 0.34
N HIS A 31 11.04 2.23 0.46
CA HIS A 31 10.29 3.32 1.09
C HIS A 31 9.70 2.92 2.43
N VAL A 32 9.34 1.64 2.57
CA VAL A 32 8.68 1.10 3.75
C VAL A 32 9.11 -0.35 3.96
N SER A 33 9.37 -0.74 5.20
CA SER A 33 9.69 -2.14 5.51
C SER A 33 8.48 -3.03 5.26
N THR A 34 8.52 -3.84 4.21
CA THR A 34 7.45 -4.79 3.86
C THR A 34 7.17 -5.79 4.99
N ASP A 35 8.20 -6.14 5.78
CA ASP A 35 8.04 -6.93 7.01
C ASP A 35 7.24 -6.18 8.08
N ALA A 36 7.47 -4.88 8.26
CA ALA A 36 6.69 -4.07 9.21
C ALA A 36 5.23 -3.96 8.76
N VAL A 37 4.97 -3.78 7.46
CA VAL A 37 3.62 -3.80 6.88
C VAL A 37 2.94 -5.14 7.14
N ARG A 38 3.63 -6.27 6.90
CA ARG A 38 3.10 -7.61 7.19
C ARG A 38 2.82 -7.83 8.67
N ASN A 39 3.70 -7.33 9.53
CA ASN A 39 3.53 -7.44 10.98
C ASN A 39 2.31 -6.62 11.45
N LEU A 40 2.12 -5.42 10.91
CA LEU A 40 0.94 -4.59 11.16
C LEU A 40 -0.35 -5.24 10.61
N ALA A 41 -0.30 -5.83 9.41
CA ALA A 41 -1.43 -6.54 8.83
C ALA A 41 -1.81 -7.82 9.60
N SER A 42 -0.82 -8.45 10.25
CA SER A 42 -1.03 -9.64 11.09
C SER A 42 -1.43 -9.29 12.53
N HIS A 43 -1.41 -8.00 12.88
CA HIS A 43 -1.75 -7.53 14.21
C HIS A 43 -3.27 -7.51 14.40
N ASP A 44 -3.77 -8.05 15.52
CA ASP A 44 -5.22 -8.16 15.80
C ASP A 44 -5.97 -6.82 15.90
N SER A 45 -5.25 -5.70 16.02
CA SER A 45 -5.85 -4.38 16.13
C SER A 45 -5.76 -3.62 14.82
N ASP A 46 -6.89 -3.08 14.36
CA ASP A 46 -6.96 -2.18 13.21
C ASP A 46 -6.61 -0.71 13.55
N SER A 47 -6.21 -0.44 14.80
CA SER A 47 -6.00 0.92 15.33
C SER A 47 -4.64 1.52 14.95
N TRP A 48 -4.06 1.04 13.86
CA TRP A 48 -2.80 1.56 13.33
C TRP A 48 -3.02 2.24 11.99
N ARG A 49 -2.15 3.21 11.71
CA ARG A 49 -2.03 3.91 10.45
C ARG A 49 -0.56 3.97 10.10
N LEU A 50 -0.24 3.57 8.89
CA LEU A 50 1.09 3.65 8.31
C LEU A 50 1.05 4.63 7.16
N GLN A 51 1.88 5.66 7.20
CA GLN A 51 2.03 6.61 6.10
C GLN A 51 3.49 6.62 5.68
N PHE A 52 3.74 6.55 4.38
CA PHE A 52 5.07 6.62 3.81
C PHE A 52 5.05 7.37 2.47
N GLU A 53 6.19 7.95 2.12
CA GLU A 53 6.34 8.76 0.91
C GLU A 53 7.14 7.95 -0.13
N THR A 54 6.59 7.88 -1.34
CA THR A 54 7.27 7.38 -2.53
C THR A 54 7.80 8.58 -3.34
N PRO A 55 8.62 8.39 -4.39
CA PRO A 55 9.22 9.50 -5.13
C PRO A 55 8.17 10.45 -5.75
N ASP A 56 6.99 9.93 -6.06
CA ASP A 56 5.93 10.65 -6.76
C ASP A 56 4.65 10.84 -5.93
N HIS A 57 4.41 9.99 -4.92
CA HIS A 57 3.11 9.90 -4.24
C HIS A 57 3.25 9.62 -2.73
N VAL A 58 2.31 10.13 -1.94
CA VAL A 58 2.20 9.78 -0.51
C VAL A 58 1.21 8.64 -0.32
N VAL A 59 1.63 7.53 0.28
CA VAL A 59 0.77 6.37 0.55
C VAL A 59 0.41 6.31 2.02
N GLU A 60 -0.88 6.22 2.33
CA GLU A 60 -1.42 5.94 3.66
C GLU A 60 -2.15 4.61 3.66
N VAL A 61 -1.89 3.79 4.67
CA VAL A 61 -2.50 2.48 4.88
C VAL A 61 -3.04 2.42 6.30
N THR A 62 -4.26 1.93 6.46
CA THR A 62 -4.88 1.77 7.78
C THR A 62 -5.08 0.28 8.09
N GLY A 63 -5.20 -0.06 9.38
CA GLY A 63 -5.46 -1.43 9.81
C GLY A 63 -6.70 -2.06 9.20
N THR A 64 -7.70 -1.25 8.83
CA THR A 64 -8.89 -1.71 8.11
C THR A 64 -8.63 -2.18 6.67
N GLY A 65 -7.39 -2.11 6.18
CA GLY A 65 -7.01 -2.44 4.81
C GLY A 65 -7.30 -1.34 3.79
N ARG A 66 -7.69 -0.14 4.24
CA ARG A 66 -7.83 1.02 3.33
C ARG A 66 -6.47 1.57 2.97
N ILE A 67 -6.29 1.81 1.67
CA ILE A 67 -5.09 2.41 1.09
C ILE A 67 -5.52 3.74 0.45
N LEU A 68 -4.80 4.80 0.78
CA LEU A 68 -4.94 6.11 0.19
C LEU A 68 -3.61 6.49 -0.47
N VAL A 69 -3.68 7.09 -1.64
CA VAL A 69 -2.52 7.60 -2.38
C VAL A 69 -2.81 9.07 -2.68
N ASP A 70 -1.92 9.97 -2.25
CA ASP A 70 -2.09 11.43 -2.27
C ASP A 70 -3.38 11.93 -1.60
N GLY A 71 -3.88 11.16 -0.64
CA GLY A 71 -5.16 11.44 0.04
C GLY A 71 -6.40 11.01 -0.75
N GLU A 72 -6.25 10.47 -1.96
CA GLU A 72 -7.34 9.80 -2.68
C GLU A 72 -7.39 8.31 -2.30
N THR A 73 -8.58 7.82 -1.97
CA THR A 73 -8.77 6.39 -1.71
C THR A 73 -8.71 5.65 -3.03
N VAL A 74 -7.68 4.82 -3.22
CA VAL A 74 -7.58 3.97 -4.41
C VAL A 74 -8.61 2.86 -4.23
N ARG A 75 -9.74 2.97 -4.94
CA ARG A 75 -10.81 1.97 -4.86
C ARG A 75 -10.29 0.67 -5.44
N GLU A 76 -10.42 -0.43 -4.70
CA GLU A 76 -10.32 -1.77 -5.28
C GLU A 76 -11.31 -1.83 -6.46
N ALA A 77 -10.79 -1.95 -7.68
CA ALA A 77 -11.60 -2.18 -8.86
C ALA A 77 -12.47 -3.42 -8.59
N ARG A 78 -13.79 -3.21 -8.63
CA ARG A 78 -14.82 -4.16 -8.24
C ARG A 78 -14.95 -5.30 -9.23
#